data_AF-A0A498CBH2-F1
#
_entry.id   AF-A0A498CBH2-F1
#
_cell.length_a   1.000
_cell.length_b   1.000
_cell.length_c   1.000
_cell.angle_alpha   90.00
_cell.angle_beta   90.00
_cell.angle_gamma   90.00
#
_symmetry.space_group_name_H-M   'P 1'
#
loop_
_entity.id
_entity.type
_entity.pdbx_description
1 polymer ?
#
loop_
_entity_poly.entity_id
_entity_poly.type
_entity_poly.pdbx_seq_one_letter_code
_entity_poly.pdbx_strand_id
1 'polypeptide(L)'
;MSAPTALRVVVIAPLRFPLRPPHAGGLESAVWAEVDALRRRGHEVTFIAPAGSDFTDAGGPFRLPPVRWPEAADPTDLTWPSSFHDDVVPALERALTALSGSGDRFDVISNHCLHPLPLLRAPHLPVPMVTTLHTPVDPEFVAAHHAAGGCGSRFISVSDHTRREWARAGVPSRLLPNGVDPERWRRGSGGGGLVWFGRIVPEKGPHVAAQIARRLGVPLTIAGRIGDRRYADEMLRPLLGGDVRYAGTLGPRELSALVGGADTVLVTPEWEEPFGLVGPESLMCGTPVVAFGVGGIPEIAAATTGMRVVAPGDVEAMGLAVAENLAAPADGARRDQIRAAAVARFSLTARTERLEALLSGMRAPSTSRATPRETPGVGAWEVSA
;
A
#
# COMPACT_ATOMS: atom_id res chain seq x y z
N MET A 1 -9.98 20.35 -17.61
CA MET A 1 -10.64 20.09 -16.30
C MET A 1 -10.06 21.08 -15.30
N SER A 2 -10.89 21.78 -14.52
CA SER A 2 -10.37 22.66 -13.45
C SER A 2 -9.57 21.83 -12.46
N ALA A 3 -8.45 22.34 -11.97
CA ALA A 3 -7.68 21.67 -10.92
C ALA A 3 -8.61 21.42 -9.71
N PRO A 4 -8.57 20.22 -9.09
CA PRO A 4 -9.40 19.94 -7.93
C PRO A 4 -9.06 20.94 -6.81
N THR A 5 -10.08 21.38 -6.07
CA THR A 5 -9.88 22.24 -4.90
C THR A 5 -8.98 21.53 -3.90
N ALA A 6 -7.93 22.21 -3.42
CA ALA A 6 -7.03 21.65 -2.42
C ALA A 6 -7.80 21.24 -1.16
N LEU A 7 -7.76 19.94 -0.87
CA LEU A 7 -8.29 19.31 0.35
C LEU A 7 -7.26 19.29 1.48
N ARG A 8 -7.75 19.35 2.73
CA ARG A 8 -7.01 19.08 3.97
C ARG A 8 -7.32 17.66 4.44
N VAL A 9 -6.45 16.73 4.09
CA VAL A 9 -6.65 15.29 4.27
C VAL A 9 -5.88 14.81 5.50
N VAL A 10 -6.55 14.10 6.39
CA VAL A 10 -5.87 13.33 7.44
C VAL A 10 -5.66 11.92 6.93
N VAL A 11 -4.42 11.43 6.91
CA VAL A 11 -4.13 10.03 6.59
C VAL A 11 -3.75 9.30 7.87
N ILE A 12 -4.46 8.21 8.20
CA ILE A 12 -4.12 7.33 9.33
C ILE A 12 -3.34 6.14 8.78
N ALA A 13 -2.08 6.04 9.17
CA ALA A 13 -1.17 5.04 8.66
C ALA A 13 -1.36 3.64 9.29
N PRO A 14 -0.83 2.59 8.65
CA PRO A 14 -0.46 1.36 9.34
C PRO A 14 0.49 1.65 10.51
N LEU A 15 0.34 0.90 11.60
CA LEU A 15 0.97 1.26 12.88
C LEU A 15 2.31 0.56 13.13
N ARG A 16 2.61 -0.52 12.38
CA ARG A 16 3.72 -1.43 12.70
C ARG A 16 5.08 -0.83 12.40
N PHE A 17 5.20 -0.23 11.21
CA PHE A 17 6.48 0.22 10.68
C PHE A 17 6.41 1.68 10.28
N PRO A 18 7.51 2.44 10.44
CA PRO A 18 7.64 3.74 9.83
C PRO A 18 7.48 3.68 8.31
N LEU A 19 6.68 4.57 7.74
CA LEU A 19 6.45 4.66 6.31
C LEU A 19 7.54 5.52 5.69
N ARG A 20 8.60 4.86 5.25
CA ARG A 20 9.70 5.44 4.48
C ARG A 20 10.41 4.36 3.67
N PRO A 21 11.11 4.71 2.57
CA PRO A 21 11.96 3.76 1.88
C PRO A 21 13.22 3.36 2.70
N PRO A 22 13.72 2.12 2.56
CA PRO A 22 13.04 0.98 1.96
C PRO A 22 11.83 0.56 2.79
N HIS A 23 10.69 0.33 2.13
CA HIS A 23 9.43 0.04 2.81
C HIS A 23 9.41 -1.37 3.41
N ALA A 24 8.75 -1.51 4.57
CA ALA A 24 8.64 -2.80 5.26
C ALA A 24 7.73 -3.81 4.55
N GLY A 25 6.80 -3.33 3.73
CA GLY A 25 5.84 -4.13 2.97
C GLY A 25 5.06 -3.30 1.95
N GLY A 26 4.18 -3.98 1.21
CA GLY A 26 3.35 -3.34 0.17
C GLY A 26 2.30 -2.39 0.70
N LEU A 27 1.84 -2.60 1.94
CA LEU A 27 0.92 -1.69 2.61
C LEU A 27 1.61 -0.35 2.89
N GLU A 28 2.81 -0.38 3.49
CA GLU A 28 3.59 0.82 3.76
C GLU A 28 3.95 1.56 2.48
N SER A 29 4.33 0.85 1.40
CA SER A 29 4.67 1.50 0.12
C SER A 29 3.45 2.15 -0.54
N ALA A 30 2.28 1.50 -0.53
CA ALA A 30 1.05 2.05 -1.11
C ALA A 30 0.58 3.32 -0.40
N VAL A 31 0.55 3.30 0.94
CA VAL A 31 0.10 4.45 1.75
C VAL A 31 1.09 5.60 1.63
N TRP A 32 2.39 5.31 1.65
CA TRP A 32 3.42 6.31 1.44
C TRP A 32 3.27 6.98 0.06
N ALA A 33 3.03 6.19 -0.99
CA ALA A 33 2.86 6.69 -2.35
C ALA A 33 1.58 7.52 -2.51
N GLU A 34 0.50 7.16 -1.81
CA GLU A 34 -0.73 7.95 -1.76
C GLU A 34 -0.49 9.33 -1.11
N VAL A 35 0.16 9.38 0.06
CA VAL A 35 0.47 10.65 0.75
C VAL A 35 1.35 11.55 -0.13
N ASP A 36 2.40 10.98 -0.70
CA ASP A 36 3.32 11.68 -1.60
C ASP A 36 2.59 12.22 -2.84
N ALA A 37 1.72 11.42 -3.47
CA ALA A 37 0.94 11.85 -4.62
C ALA A 37 -0.07 12.95 -4.30
N LEU A 38 -0.79 12.84 -3.18
CA LEU A 38 -1.74 13.88 -2.72
C LEU A 38 -1.00 15.20 -2.46
N ARG A 39 0.15 15.16 -1.77
CA ARG A 39 0.97 16.36 -1.51
C ARG A 39 1.49 17.00 -2.79
N ARG A 40 2.02 16.20 -3.74
CA ARG A 40 2.46 16.71 -5.06
C ARG A 40 1.36 17.39 -5.85
N ARG A 41 0.10 17.01 -5.60
CA ARG A 41 -1.08 17.59 -6.25
C ARG A 41 -1.67 18.78 -5.50
N GLY A 42 -1.00 19.25 -4.45
CA GLY A 42 -1.35 20.48 -3.73
C GLY A 42 -2.31 20.28 -2.56
N HIS A 43 -2.59 19.03 -2.15
CA HIS A 43 -3.38 18.75 -0.96
C HIS A 43 -2.53 18.97 0.31
N GLU A 44 -3.15 19.54 1.34
CA GLU A 44 -2.56 19.61 2.68
C GLU A 44 -2.81 18.26 3.36
N VAL A 45 -1.75 17.50 3.64
CA VAL A 45 -1.88 16.16 4.23
C VAL A 45 -1.28 16.12 5.63
N THR A 46 -2.12 15.95 6.64
CA THR A 46 -1.71 15.62 8.00
C THR A 46 -1.60 14.11 8.14
N PHE A 47 -0.44 13.61 8.57
CA PHE A 47 -0.14 12.19 8.58
C PHE A 47 -0.04 11.65 10.01
N ILE A 48 -1.02 10.84 10.42
CA ILE A 48 -0.99 10.12 11.70
C ILE A 48 -0.20 8.83 11.48
N ALA A 49 1.07 8.83 11.85
CA ALA A 49 1.99 7.75 11.52
C ALA A 49 3.04 7.48 12.61
N PRO A 50 3.65 6.28 12.63
CA PRO A 50 4.76 5.97 13.51
C PRO A 50 5.94 6.92 13.32
N ALA A 51 6.60 7.27 14.41
CA ALA A 51 7.82 8.07 14.42
C ALA A 51 8.88 7.49 13.48
N GLY A 52 9.52 8.37 12.71
CA GLY A 52 10.50 7.98 11.69
C GLY A 52 9.90 7.74 10.32
N SER A 53 8.56 7.85 10.16
CA SER A 53 7.93 7.91 8.84
C SER A 53 8.27 9.23 8.15
N ASP A 54 8.38 9.20 6.84
CA ASP A 54 8.42 10.44 6.05
C ASP A 54 7.11 11.22 6.25
N PHE A 55 7.13 12.50 5.87
CA PHE A 55 5.94 13.36 5.87
C PHE A 55 5.34 13.69 7.25
N THR A 56 5.95 13.21 8.34
CA THR A 56 5.51 13.51 9.72
C THR A 56 6.15 14.80 10.23
N ASP A 57 5.38 15.57 11.01
CA ASP A 57 5.89 16.76 11.69
C ASP A 57 6.77 16.37 12.89
N ALA A 58 7.66 17.27 13.32
CA ALA A 58 8.60 17.03 14.40
C ALA A 58 7.95 16.81 15.78
N GLY A 59 6.64 17.08 15.93
CA GLY A 59 5.91 16.91 17.18
C GLY A 59 4.38 16.99 17.02
N GLY A 60 3.66 16.87 18.13
CA GLY A 60 2.20 16.96 18.18
C GLY A 60 1.48 15.60 18.29
N PRO A 61 0.15 15.61 18.42
CA PRO A 61 -0.65 14.43 18.75
C PRO A 61 -0.72 13.39 17.62
N PHE A 62 -0.30 13.75 16.40
CA PHE A 62 -0.35 12.89 15.22
C PHE A 62 0.91 12.06 15.00
N ARG A 63 1.99 12.32 15.75
CA ARG A 63 3.21 11.51 15.72
C ARG A 63 3.10 10.37 16.72
N LEU A 64 2.96 9.14 16.23
CA LEU A 64 2.84 7.95 17.08
C LEU A 64 4.24 7.45 17.51
N PRO A 65 4.40 6.86 18.70
CA PRO A 65 5.64 6.20 19.07
C PRO A 65 5.91 5.00 18.15
N PRO A 66 7.17 4.60 17.93
CA PRO A 66 7.47 3.39 17.17
C PRO A 66 7.15 2.14 17.99
N VAL A 67 6.78 1.07 17.31
CA VAL A 67 6.72 -0.27 17.92
C VAL A 67 8.13 -0.70 18.34
N ARG A 68 8.29 -1.05 19.61
CA ARG A 68 9.57 -1.48 20.20
C ARG A 68 9.50 -2.94 20.60
N TRP A 69 10.41 -3.74 20.06
CA TRP A 69 10.57 -5.14 20.44
C TRP A 69 11.50 -5.25 21.64
N PRO A 70 11.24 -6.16 22.60
CA PRO A 70 12.21 -6.49 23.63
C PRO A 70 13.54 -6.94 23.01
N GLU A 71 14.67 -6.64 23.67
CA GLU A 71 16.01 -6.94 23.14
C GLU A 71 16.22 -8.43 22.82
N ALA A 72 15.60 -9.31 23.60
CA ALA A 72 15.69 -10.76 23.42
C ALA A 72 14.65 -11.35 22.43
N ALA A 73 13.77 -10.53 21.85
CA ALA A 73 12.73 -10.99 20.94
C ALA A 73 13.16 -10.83 19.47
N ASP A 74 12.91 -11.84 18.66
CA ASP A 74 13.01 -11.72 17.20
C ASP A 74 11.78 -10.95 16.66
N PRO A 75 11.96 -9.78 16.03
CA PRO A 75 10.85 -9.08 15.39
C PRO A 75 10.22 -9.96 14.30
N THR A 76 8.89 -10.09 14.35
CA THR A 76 8.11 -10.86 13.39
C THR A 76 6.92 -10.05 12.91
N ASP A 77 6.41 -10.35 11.73
CA ASP A 77 5.17 -9.75 11.20
C ASP A 77 3.91 -10.35 11.82
N LEU A 78 4.03 -11.47 12.53
CA LEU A 78 2.90 -12.28 13.00
C LEU A 78 2.40 -11.91 14.41
N THR A 79 3.24 -11.26 15.22
CA THR A 79 2.91 -10.90 16.61
C THR A 79 3.12 -9.43 16.87
N TRP A 80 2.58 -8.93 17.99
CA TRP A 80 2.75 -7.55 18.45
C TRP A 80 3.46 -7.56 19.80
N PRO A 81 4.50 -6.73 20.02
CA PRO A 81 5.11 -6.58 21.34
C PRO A 81 4.23 -5.74 22.27
N SER A 82 4.43 -5.82 23.58
CA SER A 82 3.60 -5.08 24.56
C SER A 82 3.58 -3.57 24.31
N SER A 83 4.70 -2.99 23.83
CA SER A 83 4.79 -1.56 23.47
C SER A 83 3.73 -1.11 22.46
N PHE A 84 3.20 -2.02 21.64
CA PHE A 84 2.06 -1.71 20.78
C PHE A 84 0.82 -1.34 21.60
N HIS A 85 0.49 -2.15 22.61
CA HIS A 85 -0.66 -1.93 23.48
C HIS A 85 -0.40 -0.81 24.50
N ASP A 86 0.82 -0.74 25.04
CA ASP A 86 1.17 0.18 26.13
C ASP A 86 1.43 1.61 25.63
N ASP A 87 1.95 1.78 24.41
CA ASP A 87 2.34 3.09 23.87
C ASP A 87 1.57 3.49 22.61
N VAL A 88 1.53 2.61 21.61
CA VAL A 88 1.04 2.95 20.26
C VAL A 88 -0.47 3.12 20.25
N VAL A 89 -1.22 2.20 20.87
CA VAL A 89 -2.69 2.28 20.95
C VAL A 89 -3.15 3.52 21.73
N PRO A 90 -2.62 3.84 22.93
CA PRO A 90 -2.95 5.08 23.63
C PRO A 90 -2.58 6.35 22.84
N ALA A 91 -1.48 6.32 22.08
CA ALA A 91 -1.11 7.44 21.21
C ALA A 91 -2.10 7.62 20.05
N LEU A 92 -2.55 6.53 19.43
CA LEU A 92 -3.61 6.56 18.41
C LEU A 92 -4.91 7.13 18.98
N GLU A 93 -5.29 6.75 20.20
CA GLU A 93 -6.48 7.30 20.86
C GLU A 93 -6.37 8.81 21.10
N ARG A 94 -5.21 9.29 21.54
CA ARG A 94 -4.94 10.73 21.67
C ARG A 94 -5.01 11.44 20.32
N ALA A 95 -4.49 10.84 19.25
CA ALA A 95 -4.58 11.37 17.90
C ALA A 95 -6.04 11.53 17.43
N LEU A 96 -6.87 10.49 17.61
CA LEU A 96 -8.30 10.52 17.27
C LEU A 96 -9.09 11.52 18.12
N THR A 97 -8.72 11.68 19.39
CA THR A 97 -9.29 12.71 20.27
C THR A 97 -8.93 14.11 19.81
N ALA A 98 -7.69 14.35 19.37
CA ALA A 98 -7.28 15.63 18.80
C ALA A 98 -8.04 15.98 17.50
N LEU A 99 -8.36 14.98 16.67
CA LEU A 99 -9.24 15.18 15.50
C LEU A 99 -10.65 15.60 15.90
N SER A 100 -11.18 15.04 16.98
CA SER A 100 -12.53 15.36 17.49
C SER A 100 -12.66 16.84 17.85
N GLY A 101 -11.60 17.47 18.37
CA GLY A 101 -11.56 18.90 18.71
C GLY A 101 -11.18 19.83 17.55
N SER A 102 -11.00 19.32 16.33
CA SER A 102 -10.42 20.05 15.20
C SER A 102 -11.25 19.99 13.90
N GLY A 103 -12.58 19.83 14.00
CA GLY A 103 -13.46 19.56 12.84
C GLY A 103 -13.33 20.54 11.67
N ASP A 104 -13.19 21.84 11.94
CA ASP A 104 -13.07 22.86 10.88
C ASP A 104 -11.72 22.83 10.15
N ARG A 105 -10.72 22.10 10.66
CA ARG A 105 -9.35 22.05 10.13
C ARG A 105 -9.16 20.99 9.05
N PHE A 106 -10.03 19.99 8.97
CA PHE A 106 -9.85 18.84 8.07
C PHE A 106 -11.10 18.60 7.24
N ASP A 107 -10.91 18.22 5.98
CA ASP A 107 -12.02 17.97 5.06
C ASP A 107 -12.44 16.50 5.05
N VAL A 108 -11.48 15.57 5.22
CA VAL A 108 -11.69 14.12 5.13
C VAL A 108 -10.57 13.33 5.80
N ILE A 109 -10.88 12.13 6.30
CA ILE A 109 -9.92 11.14 6.82
C ILE A 109 -9.78 9.98 5.81
N SER A 110 -8.55 9.68 5.37
CA SER A 110 -8.18 8.44 4.67
C SER A 110 -7.52 7.47 5.65
N ASN A 111 -8.23 6.41 6.03
CA ASN A 111 -7.81 5.43 7.03
C ASN A 111 -7.22 4.17 6.38
N HIS A 112 -5.99 3.84 6.76
CA HIS A 112 -5.26 2.63 6.38
C HIS A 112 -4.75 1.86 7.61
N CYS A 113 -5.21 2.26 8.80
CA CYS A 113 -4.87 1.62 10.06
C CYS A 113 -5.50 0.22 10.11
N LEU A 114 -4.71 -0.78 10.51
CA LEU A 114 -5.15 -2.16 10.75
C LEU A 114 -5.46 -2.41 12.24
N HIS A 115 -6.03 -1.42 12.93
CA HIS A 115 -6.55 -1.56 14.28
C HIS A 115 -8.04 -1.17 14.31
N PRO A 116 -8.91 -1.78 15.15
CA PRO A 116 -10.35 -1.50 15.14
C PRO A 116 -10.75 -0.09 15.65
N LEU A 117 -9.86 0.55 16.43
CA LEU A 117 -10.14 1.82 17.12
C LEU A 117 -10.64 2.97 16.22
N PRO A 118 -10.04 3.26 15.03
CA PRO A 118 -10.56 4.30 14.14
C PRO A 118 -12.00 4.03 13.69
N LEU A 119 -12.40 2.78 13.47
CA LEU A 119 -13.77 2.43 13.09
C LEU A 119 -14.75 2.66 14.24
N LEU A 120 -14.38 2.25 15.47
CA LEU A 120 -15.19 2.52 16.66
C LEU A 120 -15.39 4.03 16.90
N ARG A 121 -14.38 4.84 16.59
CA ARG A 121 -14.43 6.30 16.76
C ARG A 121 -15.10 7.03 15.59
N ALA A 122 -15.20 6.40 14.42
CA ALA A 122 -15.64 7.06 13.19
C ALA A 122 -17.00 7.81 13.31
N PRO A 123 -18.05 7.26 13.94
CA PRO A 123 -19.33 7.97 14.10
C PRO A 123 -19.26 9.23 14.97
N HIS A 124 -18.21 9.37 15.80
CA HIS A 124 -18.05 10.48 16.74
C HIS A 124 -17.04 11.52 16.26
N LEU A 125 -16.43 11.32 15.09
CA LEU A 125 -15.52 12.29 14.49
C LEU A 125 -16.32 13.30 13.66
N PRO A 126 -15.99 14.61 13.74
CA PRO A 126 -16.65 15.63 12.92
C PRO A 126 -16.21 15.60 11.45
N VAL A 127 -15.24 14.75 11.11
CA VAL A 127 -14.62 14.64 9.79
C VAL A 127 -14.99 13.28 9.18
N PRO A 128 -15.50 13.24 7.95
CA PRO A 128 -15.92 12.00 7.29
C PRO A 128 -14.70 11.11 7.01
N MET A 129 -14.87 9.79 7.20
CA MET A 129 -13.80 8.81 7.04
C MET A 129 -14.04 7.88 5.86
N VAL A 130 -12.99 7.61 5.09
CA VAL A 130 -12.92 6.46 4.18
C VAL A 130 -11.83 5.51 4.66
N THR A 131 -12.12 4.22 4.70
CA THR A 131 -11.19 3.16 5.10
C THR A 131 -10.86 2.30 3.89
N THR A 132 -9.57 2.12 3.60
CA THR A 132 -9.12 1.19 2.55
C THR A 132 -8.81 -0.18 3.16
N LEU A 133 -9.46 -1.22 2.63
CA LEU A 133 -9.34 -2.60 3.05
C LEU A 133 -8.18 -3.26 2.30
N HIS A 134 -7.05 -3.44 2.99
CA HIS A 134 -5.79 -3.98 2.43
C HIS A 134 -5.55 -5.46 2.72
N THR A 135 -6.36 -6.07 3.59
CA THR A 135 -6.18 -7.42 4.11
C THR A 135 -7.38 -8.30 3.76
N PRO A 136 -7.27 -9.63 3.94
CA PRO A 136 -8.43 -10.49 4.10
C PRO A 136 -9.35 -9.99 5.22
N VAL A 137 -10.56 -10.56 5.29
CA VAL A 137 -11.56 -10.16 6.30
C VAL A 137 -10.99 -10.35 7.70
N ASP A 138 -11.00 -9.25 8.46
CA ASP A 138 -10.61 -9.24 9.86
C ASP A 138 -11.89 -9.19 10.73
N PRO A 139 -12.17 -10.22 11.54
CA PRO A 139 -13.35 -10.26 12.41
C PRO A 139 -13.44 -9.09 13.40
N GLU A 140 -12.31 -8.57 13.90
CA GLU A 140 -12.30 -7.44 14.83
C GLU A 140 -12.72 -6.14 14.13
N PHE A 141 -12.33 -5.97 12.87
CA PHE A 141 -12.76 -4.84 12.05
C PHE A 141 -14.25 -4.87 11.77
N VAL A 142 -14.77 -6.05 11.41
CA VAL A 142 -16.22 -6.28 11.20
C VAL A 142 -16.98 -5.98 12.49
N ALA A 143 -16.54 -6.53 13.61
CA ALA A 143 -17.14 -6.29 14.92
C ALA A 143 -17.13 -4.80 15.31
N ALA A 144 -16.01 -4.10 15.11
CA ALA A 144 -15.90 -2.67 15.37
C ALA A 144 -16.81 -1.84 14.48
N HIS A 145 -16.92 -2.16 13.19
CA HIS A 145 -17.85 -1.49 12.29
C HIS A 145 -19.30 -1.65 12.75
N HIS A 146 -19.71 -2.85 13.16
CA HIS A 146 -21.06 -3.10 13.67
C HIS A 146 -21.31 -2.45 15.03
N ALA A 147 -20.34 -2.49 15.95
CA ALA A 147 -20.42 -1.81 17.24
C ALA A 147 -20.53 -0.28 17.08
N ALA A 148 -19.94 0.27 16.02
CA ALA A 148 -20.09 1.65 15.59
C ALA A 148 -21.44 1.94 14.86
N GLY A 149 -22.39 1.01 14.90
CA GLY A 149 -23.71 1.15 14.26
C GLY A 149 -23.67 1.04 12.73
N GLY A 150 -22.60 0.51 12.15
CA GLY A 150 -22.46 0.37 10.69
C GLY A 150 -22.28 1.72 9.97
N CYS A 151 -21.87 2.77 10.67
CA CYS A 151 -21.73 4.12 10.11
C CYS A 151 -20.35 4.74 10.40
N GLY A 152 -20.17 6.02 10.04
CA GLY A 152 -18.93 6.78 10.29
C GLY A 152 -17.81 6.59 9.26
N SER A 153 -17.69 5.41 8.63
CA SER A 153 -16.71 5.17 7.56
C SER A 153 -17.36 4.64 6.29
N ARG A 154 -16.90 5.13 5.13
CA ARG A 154 -17.07 4.44 3.83
C ARG A 154 -15.90 3.50 3.58
N PHE A 155 -16.06 2.49 2.74
CA PHE A 155 -15.01 1.50 2.49
C PHE A 155 -14.58 1.44 1.02
N ILE A 156 -13.29 1.20 0.84
CA ILE A 156 -12.65 0.95 -0.44
C ILE A 156 -11.96 -0.41 -0.37
N SER A 157 -12.05 -1.22 -1.43
CA SER A 157 -11.28 -2.47 -1.56
C SER A 157 -10.30 -2.39 -2.73
N VAL A 158 -9.13 -2.98 -2.52
CA VAL A 158 -8.01 -2.98 -3.48
C VAL A 158 -8.16 -3.99 -4.62
N SER A 159 -9.10 -4.92 -4.52
CA SER A 159 -9.48 -5.87 -5.58
C SER A 159 -10.96 -6.22 -5.48
N ASP A 160 -11.52 -6.79 -6.55
CA ASP A 160 -12.90 -7.29 -6.54
C ASP A 160 -13.01 -8.53 -5.65
N HIS A 161 -11.96 -9.36 -5.56
CA HIS A 161 -11.85 -10.44 -4.59
C HIS A 161 -12.04 -9.93 -3.17
N THR A 162 -11.21 -8.97 -2.72
CA THR A 162 -11.34 -8.37 -1.40
C THR A 162 -12.71 -7.72 -1.22
N ARG A 163 -13.24 -7.03 -2.24
CA ARG A 163 -14.58 -6.43 -2.19
C ARG A 163 -15.67 -7.47 -1.92
N ARG A 164 -15.62 -8.63 -2.59
CA ARG A 164 -16.61 -9.72 -2.43
C ARG A 164 -16.50 -10.37 -1.06
N GLU A 165 -15.30 -10.66 -0.58
CA GLU A 165 -15.08 -11.26 0.75
C GLU A 165 -15.61 -10.35 1.86
N TRP A 166 -15.25 -9.06 1.85
CA TRP A 166 -15.72 -8.11 2.85
C TRP A 166 -17.22 -7.81 2.75
N ALA A 167 -17.79 -7.79 1.54
CA ALA A 167 -19.23 -7.64 1.37
C ALA A 167 -20.03 -8.81 1.97
N ARG A 168 -19.52 -10.05 1.85
CA ARG A 168 -20.15 -11.22 2.51
C ARG A 168 -20.07 -11.13 4.04
N ALA A 169 -19.05 -10.45 4.56
CA ALA A 169 -18.89 -10.17 5.99
C ALA A 169 -19.70 -8.94 6.47
N GLY A 170 -20.54 -8.35 5.62
CA GLY A 170 -21.41 -7.22 6.00
C GLY A 170 -20.78 -5.83 5.83
N VAL A 171 -19.61 -5.73 5.20
CA VAL A 171 -18.89 -4.46 4.98
C VAL A 171 -18.76 -4.18 3.47
N PRO A 172 -19.80 -3.60 2.82
CA PRO A 172 -19.74 -3.29 1.40
C PRO A 172 -18.76 -2.15 1.13
N SER A 173 -18.01 -2.27 0.03
CA SER A 173 -16.98 -1.31 -0.35
C SER A 173 -17.01 -0.98 -1.85
N ARG A 174 -16.40 0.15 -2.22
CA ARG A 174 -16.14 0.51 -3.61
C ARG A 174 -14.79 -0.06 -4.06
N LEU A 175 -14.72 -0.51 -5.31
CA LEU A 175 -13.46 -0.98 -5.89
C LEU A 175 -12.55 0.21 -6.26
N LEU A 176 -11.35 0.25 -5.69
CA LEU A 176 -10.27 1.15 -6.13
C LEU A 176 -8.94 0.40 -5.98
N PRO A 177 -8.42 -0.20 -7.08
CA PRO A 177 -7.16 -0.92 -7.05
C PRO A 177 -5.98 -0.05 -6.63
N ASN A 178 -4.94 -0.68 -6.08
CA ASN A 178 -3.70 0.01 -5.80
C ASN A 178 -3.02 0.48 -7.11
N GLY A 179 -2.17 1.49 -6.97
CA GLY A 179 -1.53 2.17 -8.08
C GLY A 179 -0.02 2.20 -7.88
N VAL A 180 0.72 2.13 -8.99
CA VAL A 180 2.18 2.10 -9.01
C VAL A 180 2.70 3.32 -9.75
N ASP A 181 3.70 3.97 -9.19
CA ASP A 181 4.35 5.15 -9.77
C ASP A 181 5.35 4.72 -10.89
N PRO A 182 5.05 5.00 -12.17
CA PRO A 182 5.91 4.60 -13.27
C PRO A 182 7.22 5.39 -13.35
N GLU A 183 7.36 6.49 -12.59
CA GLU A 183 8.62 7.25 -12.49
C GLU A 183 9.61 6.58 -11.51
N ARG A 184 9.07 5.80 -10.57
CA ARG A 184 9.85 5.02 -9.59
C ARG A 184 10.17 3.63 -10.11
N TRP A 185 9.20 2.98 -10.75
CA TRP A 185 9.36 1.67 -11.38
C TRP A 185 9.62 1.84 -12.87
N ARG A 186 10.90 1.86 -13.25
CA ARG A 186 11.34 2.25 -14.60
C ARG A 186 11.54 1.06 -15.52
N ARG A 187 11.28 1.27 -16.82
CA ARG A 187 11.56 0.29 -17.88
C ARG A 187 13.03 -0.12 -17.80
N GLY A 188 13.30 -1.41 -17.56
CA GLY A 188 14.67 -1.96 -17.54
C GLY A 188 14.96 -2.88 -18.73
N SER A 189 16.20 -3.28 -18.97
CA SER A 189 16.57 -4.02 -20.20
C SER A 189 16.07 -5.47 -20.26
N GLY A 190 15.82 -6.13 -19.13
CA GLY A 190 15.79 -7.60 -19.05
C GLY A 190 17.18 -8.24 -19.14
N GLY A 191 17.22 -9.58 -19.21
CA GLY A 191 18.44 -10.39 -19.40
C GLY A 191 19.13 -10.88 -18.13
N GLY A 192 18.59 -10.56 -16.94
CA GLY A 192 19.20 -10.84 -15.64
C GLY A 192 18.71 -12.11 -14.94
N GLY A 193 17.96 -12.97 -15.64
CA GLY A 193 17.38 -14.17 -15.06
C GLY A 193 16.11 -13.90 -14.26
N LEU A 194 15.92 -14.65 -13.18
CA LEU A 194 14.72 -14.60 -12.37
C LEU A 194 14.88 -13.64 -11.19
N VAL A 195 13.79 -12.97 -10.84
CA VAL A 195 13.68 -12.19 -9.61
C VAL A 195 12.46 -12.61 -8.83
N TRP A 196 12.61 -12.64 -7.51
CA TRP A 196 11.50 -12.68 -6.57
C TRP A 196 11.70 -11.52 -5.60
N PHE A 197 10.65 -10.78 -5.27
CA PHE A 197 10.75 -9.75 -4.25
C PHE A 197 9.50 -9.61 -3.41
N GLY A 198 9.70 -9.32 -2.12
CA GLY A 198 8.64 -9.26 -1.12
C GLY A 198 9.15 -9.57 0.29
N ARG A 199 8.23 -9.61 1.25
CA ARG A 199 8.55 -9.99 2.64
C ARG A 199 8.96 -11.47 2.68
N ILE A 200 10.08 -11.80 3.32
CA ILE A 200 10.49 -13.19 3.54
C ILE A 200 9.68 -13.74 4.71
N VAL A 201 8.52 -14.29 4.38
CA VAL A 201 7.54 -14.90 5.29
C VAL A 201 6.90 -16.12 4.60
N PRO A 202 6.32 -17.08 5.37
CA PRO A 202 5.69 -18.27 4.79
C PRO A 202 4.62 -17.95 3.76
N GLU A 203 3.72 -17.01 4.05
CA GLU A 203 2.57 -16.68 3.18
C GLU A 203 2.97 -16.14 1.79
N LYS A 204 4.23 -15.74 1.58
CA LYS A 204 4.75 -15.22 0.31
C LYS A 204 5.57 -16.22 -0.49
N GLY A 205 5.89 -17.38 0.09
CA GLY A 205 6.52 -18.51 -0.58
C GLY A 205 7.83 -18.26 -1.38
N PRO A 206 8.82 -17.44 -0.94
CA PRO A 206 10.09 -17.30 -1.67
C PRO A 206 10.88 -18.62 -1.85
N HIS A 207 10.71 -19.58 -0.95
CA HIS A 207 11.34 -20.90 -1.07
C HIS A 207 10.85 -21.66 -2.30
N VAL A 208 9.58 -21.51 -2.69
CA VAL A 208 9.00 -22.09 -3.90
C VAL A 208 9.69 -21.53 -5.15
N ALA A 209 9.88 -20.21 -5.21
CA ALA A 209 10.61 -19.57 -6.30
C ALA A 209 12.05 -20.09 -6.41
N ALA A 210 12.73 -20.27 -5.26
CA ALA A 210 14.08 -20.84 -5.23
C ALA A 210 14.14 -22.30 -5.72
N GLN A 211 13.17 -23.13 -5.35
CA GLN A 211 13.08 -24.51 -5.83
C GLN A 211 12.89 -24.57 -7.36
N ILE A 212 12.01 -23.72 -7.90
CA ILE A 212 11.78 -23.61 -9.35
C ILE A 212 13.07 -23.21 -10.07
N ALA A 213 13.73 -22.16 -9.59
CA ALA A 213 14.98 -21.67 -10.20
C ALA A 213 16.07 -22.74 -10.23
N ARG A 214 16.25 -23.49 -9.13
CA ARG A 214 17.21 -24.59 -9.05
C ARG A 214 16.87 -25.73 -10.00
N ARG A 215 15.59 -26.08 -10.11
CA ARG A 215 15.14 -27.13 -11.03
C ARG A 215 15.38 -26.76 -12.50
N LEU A 216 15.20 -25.48 -12.84
CA LEU A 216 15.42 -24.98 -14.19
C LEU A 216 16.91 -24.69 -14.48
N GLY A 217 17.77 -24.62 -13.46
CA GLY A 217 19.16 -24.19 -13.62
C GLY A 217 19.29 -22.73 -14.03
N VAL A 218 18.39 -21.86 -13.54
CA VAL A 218 18.36 -20.43 -13.92
C VAL A 218 18.69 -19.58 -12.69
N PRO A 219 19.54 -18.53 -12.83
CA PRO A 219 19.81 -17.58 -11.76
C PRO A 219 18.55 -16.93 -11.19
N LEU A 220 18.42 -16.92 -9.86
CA LEU A 220 17.37 -16.23 -9.13
C LEU A 220 17.98 -15.27 -8.10
N THR A 221 17.52 -14.03 -8.14
CA THR A 221 17.78 -13.06 -7.07
C THR A 221 16.51 -12.81 -6.25
N ILE A 222 16.61 -13.02 -4.94
CA ILE A 222 15.53 -12.81 -3.96
C ILE A 222 15.84 -11.52 -3.20
N ALA A 223 14.89 -10.58 -3.14
CA ALA A 223 15.05 -9.31 -2.44
C ALA A 223 13.88 -9.01 -1.49
N GLY A 224 14.19 -8.44 -0.33
CA GLY A 224 13.19 -7.97 0.63
C GLY A 224 13.55 -8.27 2.07
N ARG A 225 12.80 -7.68 3.00
CA ARG A 225 13.06 -7.79 4.44
C ARG A 225 12.66 -9.19 4.96
N ILE A 226 13.46 -9.72 5.87
CA ILE A 226 13.08 -10.88 6.69
C ILE A 226 11.97 -10.47 7.66
N GLY A 227 10.76 -10.98 7.42
CA GLY A 227 9.59 -10.79 8.29
C GLY A 227 9.37 -11.97 9.23
N ASP A 228 9.97 -13.12 8.93
CA ASP A 228 10.01 -14.30 9.78
C ASP A 228 11.41 -14.93 9.68
N ARG A 229 12.20 -14.79 10.75
CA ARG A 229 13.58 -15.26 10.79
C ARG A 229 13.68 -16.79 10.81
N ARG A 230 12.79 -17.45 11.55
CA ARG A 230 12.75 -18.91 11.63
C ARG A 230 12.49 -19.49 10.25
N TYR A 231 11.48 -18.99 9.56
CA TYR A 231 11.18 -19.41 8.19
C TYR A 231 12.33 -19.12 7.22
N ALA A 232 12.96 -17.95 7.32
CA ALA A 232 14.12 -17.62 6.47
C ALA A 232 15.28 -18.60 6.69
N ASP A 233 15.58 -18.98 7.94
CA ASP A 233 16.68 -19.87 8.29
C ASP A 233 16.36 -21.35 7.98
N GLU A 234 15.13 -21.81 8.21
CA GLU A 234 14.72 -23.21 8.01
C GLU A 234 14.33 -23.52 6.56
N MET A 235 13.65 -22.60 5.85
CA MET A 235 13.06 -22.89 4.54
C MET A 235 13.83 -22.25 3.38
N LEU A 236 14.33 -21.01 3.54
CA LEU A 236 14.97 -20.28 2.45
C LEU A 236 16.49 -20.50 2.42
N ARG A 237 17.17 -20.34 3.56
CA ARG A 237 18.64 -20.44 3.67
C ARG A 237 19.22 -21.72 3.06
N PRO A 238 18.62 -22.92 3.22
CA PRO A 238 19.15 -24.15 2.62
C PRO A 238 19.13 -24.14 1.07
N LEU A 239 18.29 -23.30 0.47
CA LEU A 239 18.14 -23.20 -0.98
C LEU A 239 19.09 -22.16 -1.60
N LEU A 240 19.72 -21.30 -0.78
CA LEU A 240 20.67 -20.28 -1.23
C LEU A 240 22.00 -20.91 -1.67
N GLY A 241 22.71 -20.23 -2.55
CA GLY A 241 23.99 -20.66 -3.12
C GLY A 241 23.88 -21.07 -4.60
N GLY A 242 25.02 -21.10 -5.27
CA GLY A 242 25.09 -21.27 -6.72
C GLY A 242 24.36 -20.15 -7.45
N ASP A 243 23.25 -20.51 -8.09
CA ASP A 243 22.41 -19.63 -8.90
C ASP A 243 21.32 -18.89 -8.10
N VAL A 244 21.07 -19.26 -6.84
CA VAL A 244 20.08 -18.58 -5.99
C VAL A 244 20.77 -17.67 -4.98
N ARG A 245 20.45 -16.37 -5.02
CA ARG A 245 21.05 -15.35 -4.16
C ARG A 245 19.99 -14.55 -3.42
N TYR A 246 20.28 -14.21 -2.16
CA TYR A 246 19.48 -13.29 -1.36
C TYR A 246 20.19 -11.94 -1.28
N ALA A 247 19.56 -10.90 -1.82
CA ALA A 247 20.11 -9.54 -1.92
C ALA A 247 19.80 -8.66 -0.70
N GLY A 248 19.05 -9.16 0.28
CA GLY A 248 18.61 -8.35 1.41
C GLY A 248 17.50 -7.36 1.05
N THR A 249 17.31 -6.37 1.92
CA THR A 249 16.40 -5.26 1.68
C THR A 249 17.08 -4.22 0.79
N LEU A 250 16.50 -3.96 -0.38
CA LEU A 250 17.03 -2.98 -1.34
C LEU A 250 16.29 -1.65 -1.26
N GLY A 251 16.99 -0.55 -1.56
CA GLY A 251 16.36 0.76 -1.75
C GLY A 251 15.50 0.81 -3.02
N PRO A 252 14.60 1.79 -3.18
CA PRO A 252 13.66 1.84 -4.31
C PRO A 252 14.33 1.80 -5.69
N ARG A 253 15.45 2.53 -5.86
CA ARG A 253 16.17 2.58 -7.14
C ARG A 253 16.83 1.24 -7.47
N GLU A 254 17.44 0.61 -6.47
CA GLU A 254 18.11 -0.69 -6.61
C GLU A 254 17.09 -1.80 -6.89
N LEU A 255 15.96 -1.80 -6.17
CA LEU A 255 14.88 -2.75 -6.40
C LEU A 255 14.26 -2.58 -7.79
N SER A 256 13.96 -1.35 -8.22
CA SER A 256 13.46 -1.11 -9.59
C SER A 256 14.46 -1.54 -10.65
N ALA A 257 15.77 -1.33 -10.44
CA ALA A 257 16.81 -1.74 -11.37
C ALA A 257 16.93 -3.27 -11.42
N LEU A 258 16.90 -3.96 -10.27
CA LEU A 258 16.90 -5.42 -10.19
C LEU A 258 15.70 -6.00 -10.95
N VAL A 259 14.50 -5.50 -10.66
CA VAL A 259 13.25 -5.98 -11.28
C VAL A 259 13.22 -5.67 -12.77
N GLY A 260 13.68 -4.48 -13.18
CA GLY A 260 13.77 -4.11 -14.60
C GLY A 260 14.85 -4.88 -15.37
N GLY A 261 15.87 -5.37 -14.68
CA GLY A 261 16.91 -6.23 -15.26
C GLY A 261 16.47 -7.69 -15.42
N ALA A 262 15.40 -8.14 -14.77
CA ALA A 262 15.00 -9.55 -14.82
C ALA A 262 14.32 -9.95 -16.14
N ASP A 263 14.43 -11.22 -16.51
CA ASP A 263 13.67 -11.84 -17.59
C ASP A 263 12.25 -12.22 -17.14
N THR A 264 12.10 -12.61 -15.88
CA THR A 264 10.80 -12.93 -15.29
C THR A 264 10.81 -12.69 -13.78
N VAL A 265 9.71 -12.14 -13.27
CA VAL A 265 9.42 -12.11 -11.83
C VAL A 265 8.48 -13.25 -11.46
N LEU A 266 8.82 -13.95 -10.38
CA LEU A 266 7.99 -14.98 -9.77
C LEU A 266 7.18 -14.42 -8.61
N VAL A 267 5.87 -14.71 -8.60
CA VAL A 267 4.95 -14.34 -7.53
C VAL A 267 4.30 -15.61 -6.98
N THR A 268 4.77 -16.05 -5.82
CA THR A 268 4.47 -17.37 -5.23
C THR A 268 3.71 -17.31 -3.89
N PRO A 269 2.66 -16.48 -3.72
CA PRO A 269 1.91 -16.43 -2.48
C PRO A 269 1.19 -17.75 -2.19
N GLU A 270 1.12 -18.09 -0.91
CA GLU A 270 0.44 -19.26 -0.34
C GLU A 270 -0.77 -18.84 0.50
N TRP A 271 -1.32 -17.67 0.20
CA TRP A 271 -2.48 -17.07 0.88
C TRP A 271 -3.35 -16.32 -0.14
N GLU A 272 -4.57 -15.97 0.26
CA GLU A 272 -5.48 -15.14 -0.54
C GLU A 272 -4.95 -13.69 -0.61
N GLU A 273 -4.03 -13.45 -1.54
CA GLU A 273 -3.37 -12.16 -1.72
C GLU A 273 -4.41 -11.07 -2.07
N PRO A 274 -4.58 -10.02 -1.25
CA PRO A 274 -5.63 -9.02 -1.47
C PRO A 274 -5.50 -8.26 -2.78
N PHE A 275 -4.26 -7.94 -3.19
CA PHE A 275 -3.98 -7.30 -4.48
C PHE A 275 -2.73 -7.87 -5.13
N GLY A 276 -1.58 -7.77 -4.46
CA GLY A 276 -0.29 -8.24 -4.99
C GLY A 276 0.45 -7.18 -5.82
N LEU A 277 0.93 -6.11 -5.17
CA LEU A 277 1.67 -5.00 -5.80
C LEU A 277 2.87 -5.43 -6.63
N VAL A 278 3.54 -6.52 -6.24
CA VAL A 278 4.71 -7.10 -6.93
C VAL A 278 4.44 -7.30 -8.42
N GLY A 279 3.23 -7.74 -8.78
CA GLY A 279 2.82 -7.91 -10.19
C GLY A 279 2.87 -6.58 -10.94
N PRO A 280 2.00 -5.61 -10.63
CA PRO A 280 2.00 -4.30 -11.27
C PRO A 280 3.35 -3.58 -11.22
N GLU A 281 4.10 -3.66 -10.12
CA GLU A 281 5.45 -3.09 -10.00
C GLU A 281 6.43 -3.67 -11.03
N SER A 282 6.39 -4.99 -11.24
CA SER A 282 7.20 -5.68 -12.25
C SER A 282 6.78 -5.31 -13.67
N LEU A 283 5.48 -5.26 -13.92
CA LEU A 283 4.93 -4.92 -15.23
C LEU A 283 5.23 -3.45 -15.58
N MET A 284 5.27 -2.53 -14.61
CA MET A 284 5.75 -1.16 -14.84
C MET A 284 7.19 -1.17 -15.37
N CYS A 285 8.06 -2.05 -14.88
CA CYS A 285 9.42 -2.20 -15.41
C CYS A 285 9.47 -2.87 -16.80
N GLY A 286 8.32 -3.26 -17.36
CA GLY A 286 8.20 -4.06 -18.58
C GLY A 286 8.60 -5.52 -18.39
N THR A 287 8.74 -5.97 -17.13
CA THR A 287 9.22 -7.31 -16.80
C THR A 287 8.05 -8.30 -16.76
N PRO A 288 8.10 -9.40 -17.54
CA PRO A 288 7.09 -10.46 -17.46
C PRO A 288 6.95 -11.04 -16.05
N VAL A 289 5.74 -11.46 -15.70
CA VAL A 289 5.41 -12.04 -14.40
C VAL A 289 4.78 -13.42 -14.59
N VAL A 290 5.20 -14.38 -13.77
CA VAL A 290 4.48 -15.65 -13.60
C VAL A 290 4.05 -15.77 -12.14
N ALA A 291 2.76 -15.99 -11.91
CA ALA A 291 2.16 -15.94 -10.59
C ALA A 291 1.23 -17.12 -10.29
N PHE A 292 1.11 -17.49 -9.01
CA PHE A 292 0.00 -18.35 -8.56
C PHE A 292 -1.32 -17.57 -8.54
N GLY A 293 -2.39 -18.22 -9.00
CA GLY A 293 -3.72 -17.65 -9.14
C GLY A 293 -4.54 -17.65 -7.86
N VAL A 294 -4.14 -16.84 -6.89
CA VAL A 294 -4.83 -16.68 -5.59
C VAL A 294 -5.30 -15.24 -5.37
N GLY A 295 -6.36 -15.05 -4.59
CA GLY A 295 -6.86 -13.74 -4.22
C GLY A 295 -7.16 -12.82 -5.40
N GLY A 296 -6.65 -11.59 -5.35
CA GLY A 296 -6.78 -10.56 -6.38
C GLY A 296 -5.80 -10.68 -7.55
N ILE A 297 -4.85 -11.61 -7.53
CA ILE A 297 -3.81 -11.76 -8.57
C ILE A 297 -4.40 -12.05 -9.96
N PRO A 298 -5.38 -12.96 -10.13
CA PRO A 298 -5.99 -13.21 -11.44
C PRO A 298 -6.63 -11.96 -12.06
N GLU A 299 -7.13 -11.04 -11.24
CA GLU A 299 -7.78 -9.81 -11.70
C GLU A 299 -6.76 -8.84 -12.32
N ILE A 300 -5.53 -8.84 -11.81
CA ILE A 300 -4.43 -8.06 -12.38
C ILE A 300 -4.07 -8.62 -13.75
N ALA A 301 -3.84 -9.94 -13.83
CA ALA A 301 -3.48 -10.61 -15.06
C ALA A 301 -4.54 -10.45 -16.15
N ALA A 302 -5.83 -10.54 -15.80
CA ALA A 302 -6.94 -10.33 -16.73
C ALA A 302 -7.05 -8.89 -17.25
N ALA A 303 -6.50 -7.91 -16.53
CA ALA A 303 -6.63 -6.49 -16.85
C ALA A 303 -5.40 -5.88 -17.57
N THR A 304 -4.38 -6.69 -17.86
CA THR A 304 -3.12 -6.25 -18.49
C THR A 304 -2.50 -7.36 -19.35
N THR A 305 -1.35 -7.08 -19.95
CA THR A 305 -0.49 -8.08 -20.61
C THR A 305 0.81 -8.28 -19.84
N GLY A 306 1.53 -9.35 -20.14
CA GLY A 306 2.83 -9.67 -19.53
C GLY A 306 2.77 -10.47 -18.24
N MET A 307 1.58 -10.82 -17.75
CA MET A 307 1.40 -11.60 -16.54
C MET A 307 0.68 -12.91 -16.85
N ARG A 308 1.32 -14.05 -16.56
CA ARG A 308 0.71 -15.37 -16.64
C ARG A 308 0.37 -15.88 -15.25
N VAL A 309 -0.83 -16.44 -15.12
CA VAL A 309 -1.31 -17.05 -13.87
C VAL A 309 -1.41 -18.56 -14.06
N VAL A 310 -0.90 -19.31 -13.10
CA VAL A 310 -1.02 -20.77 -13.02
C VAL A 310 -1.77 -21.17 -11.76
N ALA A 311 -2.20 -22.43 -11.67
CA ALA A 311 -2.93 -22.91 -10.50
C ALA A 311 -2.10 -22.75 -9.21
N PRO A 312 -2.74 -22.45 -8.06
CA PRO A 312 -2.03 -22.34 -6.79
C PRO A 312 -1.20 -23.59 -6.48
N GLY A 313 0.09 -23.42 -6.20
CA GLY A 313 1.01 -24.51 -5.91
C GLY A 313 1.47 -25.34 -7.11
N ASP A 314 1.05 -25.01 -8.34
CA ASP A 314 1.48 -25.71 -9.55
C ASP A 314 2.88 -25.24 -10.01
N VAL A 315 3.89 -25.80 -9.34
CA VAL A 315 5.31 -25.54 -9.56
C VAL A 315 5.75 -25.94 -10.98
N GLU A 316 5.17 -27.00 -11.55
CA GLU A 316 5.48 -27.45 -12.91
C GLU A 316 5.00 -26.45 -13.95
N ALA A 317 3.73 -26.03 -13.87
CA ALA A 317 3.17 -25.05 -14.78
C ALA A 317 3.90 -23.70 -14.68
N MET A 318 4.29 -23.30 -13.46
CA MET A 318 5.12 -22.11 -13.27
C MET A 318 6.48 -22.27 -13.95
N GLY A 319 7.14 -23.43 -13.81
CA GLY A 319 8.42 -23.71 -14.46
C GLY A 319 8.33 -23.67 -15.99
N LEU A 320 7.29 -24.25 -16.58
CA LEU A 320 7.02 -24.19 -18.02
C LEU A 320 6.83 -22.75 -18.51
N ALA A 321 6.03 -21.96 -17.79
CA ALA A 321 5.80 -20.56 -18.10
C ALA A 321 7.08 -19.70 -18.03
N VAL A 322 7.96 -20.00 -17.07
CA VAL A 322 9.28 -19.37 -16.98
C VAL A 322 10.14 -19.73 -18.18
N ALA A 323 10.21 -21.02 -18.54
CA ALA A 323 10.99 -21.47 -19.69
C ALA A 323 10.52 -20.80 -21.00
N GLU A 324 9.21 -20.62 -21.19
CA GLU A 324 8.67 -19.88 -22.33
C GLU A 324 9.09 -18.41 -22.34
N ASN A 325 9.10 -17.74 -21.19
CA ASN A 325 9.57 -16.35 -21.10
C ASN A 325 11.06 -16.22 -21.41
N LEU A 326 11.89 -17.16 -20.94
CA LEU A 326 13.34 -17.19 -21.19
C LEU A 326 13.67 -17.51 -22.66
N ALA A 327 12.86 -18.35 -23.32
CA ALA A 327 13.03 -18.69 -24.72
C ALA A 327 12.52 -17.60 -25.68
N ALA A 328 11.67 -16.68 -25.20
CA ALA A 328 11.18 -15.58 -26.00
C ALA A 328 12.33 -14.61 -26.34
N PRO A 329 12.37 -14.03 -27.56
CA PRO A 329 13.35 -13.02 -27.91
C PRO A 329 13.34 -11.89 -26.88
N ALA A 330 14.54 -11.44 -26.47
CA ALA A 330 14.73 -10.25 -25.66
C ALA A 330 14.41 -8.98 -26.50
N ASP A 331 13.15 -8.83 -26.88
CA ASP A 331 12.66 -7.73 -27.68
C ASP A 331 12.22 -6.58 -26.76
N GLY A 332 12.80 -5.40 -27.00
CA GLY A 332 12.39 -4.16 -26.35
C GLY A 332 10.90 -3.88 -26.52
N ALA A 333 10.35 -4.18 -27.70
CA ALA A 333 8.95 -3.89 -28.01
C ALA A 333 7.96 -4.66 -27.13
N ARG A 334 8.22 -5.95 -26.84
CA ARG A 334 7.38 -6.74 -25.92
C ARG A 334 7.32 -6.09 -24.54
N ARG A 335 8.48 -5.70 -24.01
CA ARG A 335 8.55 -5.11 -22.66
C ARG A 335 7.94 -3.71 -22.63
N ASP A 336 8.05 -2.94 -23.71
CA ASP A 336 7.37 -1.64 -23.85
C ASP A 336 5.85 -1.79 -23.89
N GLN A 337 5.33 -2.82 -24.58
CA GLN A 337 3.90 -3.16 -24.57
C GLN A 337 3.40 -3.56 -23.18
N ILE A 338 4.16 -4.39 -22.45
CA ILE A 338 3.85 -4.77 -21.06
C ILE A 338 3.75 -3.52 -20.18
N ARG A 339 4.75 -2.64 -20.25
CA ARG A 339 4.76 -1.39 -19.49
C ARG A 339 3.58 -0.49 -19.86
N ALA A 340 3.31 -0.31 -21.15
CA ALA A 340 2.22 0.57 -21.61
C ALA A 340 0.86 0.08 -21.08
N ALA A 341 0.59 -1.23 -21.15
CA ALA A 341 -0.64 -1.81 -20.59
C ALA A 341 -0.73 -1.62 -19.07
N ALA A 342 0.37 -1.85 -18.35
CA ALA A 342 0.43 -1.66 -16.90
C ALA A 342 0.17 -0.20 -16.50
N VAL A 343 0.80 0.77 -17.19
CA VAL A 343 0.59 2.21 -16.96
C VAL A 343 -0.87 2.61 -17.17
N ALA A 344 -1.48 2.13 -18.26
CA ALA A 344 -2.87 2.42 -18.58
C ALA A 344 -3.84 1.92 -17.50
N ARG A 345 -3.53 0.78 -16.86
CA ARG A 345 -4.44 0.14 -15.90
C ARG A 345 -4.15 0.47 -14.43
N PHE A 346 -2.89 0.58 -14.05
CA PHE A 346 -2.43 0.59 -12.66
C PHE A 346 -1.55 1.80 -12.31
N SER A 347 -1.54 2.87 -13.10
CA SER A 347 -0.76 4.07 -12.73
C SER A 347 -1.27 4.71 -11.43
N LEU A 348 -0.32 5.12 -10.58
CA LEU A 348 -0.61 5.86 -9.35
C LEU A 348 -1.38 7.15 -9.65
N THR A 349 -1.04 7.85 -10.73
CA THR A 349 -1.73 9.09 -11.14
C THR A 349 -3.23 8.85 -11.36
N ALA A 350 -3.60 7.86 -12.18
CA ALA A 350 -5.01 7.58 -12.46
C ALA A 350 -5.75 7.08 -11.22
N ARG A 351 -5.08 6.35 -10.33
CA ARG A 351 -5.64 5.98 -9.03
C ARG A 351 -5.90 7.22 -8.16
N THR A 352 -4.91 8.10 -8.02
CA THR A 352 -5.00 9.28 -7.16
C THR A 352 -6.11 10.22 -7.63
N GLU A 353 -6.31 10.40 -8.93
CA GLU A 353 -7.44 11.19 -9.47
C GLU A 353 -8.81 10.62 -9.07
N ARG A 354 -8.97 9.29 -9.08
CA ARG A 354 -10.21 8.63 -8.62
C ARG A 354 -10.40 8.76 -7.12
N LEU A 355 -9.30 8.65 -6.36
CA LEU A 355 -9.32 8.88 -4.92
C LEU A 355 -9.72 10.32 -4.59
N GLU A 356 -9.13 11.31 -5.25
CA GLU A 356 -9.46 12.73 -5.09
C GLU A 356 -10.93 13.02 -5.35
N ALA A 357 -11.50 12.42 -6.40
CA ALA A 357 -12.93 12.56 -6.68
C ALA A 357 -13.79 11.98 -5.55
N LEU A 358 -13.40 10.83 -4.99
CA LEU A 358 -14.07 10.20 -3.86
C LEU A 358 -13.98 11.06 -2.59
N LEU A 359 -12.76 11.52 -2.26
CA LEU A 359 -12.49 12.36 -1.09
C LEU A 359 -13.22 13.71 -1.20
N SER A 360 -13.19 14.35 -2.37
CA SER A 360 -13.90 15.61 -2.62
C SER A 360 -15.40 15.46 -2.45
N GLY A 361 -15.97 14.35 -2.92
CA GLY A 361 -17.39 14.03 -2.75
C GLY A 361 -17.79 13.67 -1.31
N MET A 362 -16.83 13.52 -0.40
CA MET A 362 -17.08 13.25 1.02
C MET A 362 -16.92 14.47 1.91
N ARG A 363 -16.32 15.56 1.41
CA ARG A 363 -15.96 16.75 2.18
C ARG A 363 -17.06 17.19 3.15
N ALA A 364 -16.68 17.42 4.41
CA ALA A 364 -17.57 18.00 5.40
C ALA A 364 -18.12 19.36 4.90
N PRO A 365 -19.41 19.68 5.12
CA PRO A 365 -19.94 20.99 4.76
C PRO A 365 -19.13 22.08 5.49
N SER A 366 -18.41 22.89 4.73
CA SER A 366 -17.68 24.05 5.24
C SER A 366 -18.70 25.01 5.85
N THR A 367 -18.64 25.20 7.17
CA THR A 367 -19.07 26.46 7.77
C THR A 367 -18.26 27.56 7.07
N SER A 368 -18.95 28.58 6.56
CA SER A 368 -18.40 29.51 5.57
C SER A 368 -17.10 30.16 6.02
N ARG A 369 -16.12 30.32 5.11
CA ARG A 369 -15.13 31.39 5.18
C ARG A 369 -15.87 32.72 5.27
N ALA A 370 -16.08 33.23 6.47
CA ALA A 370 -16.44 34.61 6.66
C ALA A 370 -15.24 35.43 6.17
N THR A 371 -15.36 36.00 4.97
CA THR A 371 -14.58 37.18 4.59
C THR A 371 -14.74 38.20 5.70
N PRO A 372 -13.65 38.82 6.21
CA PRO A 372 -13.79 39.93 7.15
C PRO A 372 -14.64 40.99 6.46
N ARG A 373 -15.84 41.25 6.99
CA ARG A 373 -16.58 42.43 6.59
C ARG A 373 -15.74 43.61 7.04
N GLU A 374 -15.27 44.40 6.09
CA GLU A 374 -14.78 45.74 6.38
C GLU A 374 -15.86 46.47 7.18
N THR A 375 -15.49 46.89 8.38
CA THR A 375 -16.29 47.79 9.21
C THR A 375 -16.57 49.07 8.41
N PRO A 376 -17.83 49.54 8.31
CA PRO A 376 -18.11 50.85 7.73
C PRO A 376 -17.42 51.90 8.59
N GLY A 377 -16.56 52.71 7.95
CA GLY A 377 -15.90 53.85 8.59
C GLY A 377 -16.94 54.77 9.22
N VAL A 378 -16.74 55.08 10.49
CA VAL A 378 -17.52 56.06 11.23
C VAL A 378 -17.26 57.43 10.59
N GLY A 379 -18.28 57.99 9.95
CA GLY A 379 -18.23 59.31 9.35
C GLY A 379 -17.94 60.39 10.39
N ALA A 380 -16.98 61.26 10.07
CA ALA A 380 -16.64 62.44 10.85
C ALA A 380 -17.82 63.42 10.86
N TRP A 381 -18.10 63.96 12.05
CA TRP A 381 -19.03 65.07 12.24
C TRP A 381 -18.30 66.36 11.85
N GLU A 382 -18.74 67.02 10.78
CA GLU A 382 -18.38 68.41 10.49
C GLU A 382 -19.26 69.35 11.34
N VAL A 383 -18.59 70.16 12.16
CA VAL A 383 -19.16 71.31 12.84
C VAL A 383 -19.07 72.49 11.89
N SER A 384 -20.20 73.11 11.54
CA SER A 384 -20.24 74.42 10.90
C SER A 384 -20.82 75.45 11.87
N ALA A 385 -20.18 76.61 11.89
CA ALA A 385 -20.44 77.77 12.73
C ALA A 385 -21.80 78.44 12.48
#